data_AF-A0A895ALB9-F1
#
_entry.id   AF-A0A895ALB9-F1
#
_cell.length_a   1.000
_cell.length_b   1.000
_cell.length_c   1.000
_cell.angle_alpha   90.00
_cell.angle_beta   90.00
_cell.angle_gamma   90.00
#
_symmetry.space_group_name_H-M   'P 1'
#
loop_
_entity.id
_entity.type
_entity.pdbx_description
1 polymer ?
#
loop_
_entity_poly.entity_id
_entity_poly.type
_entity_poly.pdbx_seq_one_letter_code
_entity_poly.pdbx_strand_id
1 'polypeptide(L)'
;MPDAEPHYNVREQTGNPEHASVNEVVDLVVERAQNPRTDHDDAHFDSAVAAIVDRYGTESVRTVIHRILVDDEPFRTATNGLEMRNVDGVRIGTAASWFLEELNTQAAD
;
A
#
# COMPACT_ATOMS: atom_id res chain seq x y z
N MET A 1 -18.40 -6.88 -19.62
CA MET A 1 -17.66 -6.01 -18.69
C MET A 1 -16.35 -5.77 -19.39
N PRO A 2 -15.94 -4.54 -19.73
CA PRO A 2 -14.59 -4.38 -20.27
C PRO A 2 -13.63 -4.80 -19.16
N ASP A 3 -12.68 -5.67 -19.48
CA ASP A 3 -11.45 -5.82 -18.72
C ASP A 3 -10.87 -4.42 -18.49
N ALA A 4 -11.10 -3.86 -17.31
CA ALA A 4 -10.46 -2.62 -16.93
C ALA A 4 -8.97 -2.91 -16.86
N GLU A 5 -8.16 -2.14 -17.59
CA GLU A 5 -6.71 -2.25 -17.49
C GLU A 5 -6.30 -2.09 -16.03
N PRO A 6 -5.47 -2.98 -15.49
CA PRO A 6 -5.07 -2.93 -14.09
C PRO A 6 -4.33 -1.61 -13.84
N HIS A 7 -4.81 -0.80 -12.91
CA HIS A 7 -4.13 0.44 -12.52
C HIS A 7 -2.86 0.16 -11.72
N TYR A 8 -2.79 -0.99 -11.06
CA TYR A 8 -1.64 -1.41 -10.28
C TYR A 8 -1.12 -2.77 -10.75
N ASN A 9 0.22 -2.89 -10.81
CA ASN A 9 0.90 -4.15 -11.05
C ASN A 9 0.88 -5.05 -9.80
N VAL A 10 -0.29 -5.23 -9.19
CA VAL A 10 -0.52 -6.18 -8.11
C VAL A 10 -1.08 -7.47 -8.69
N ARG A 11 -0.67 -8.61 -8.16
CA ARG A 11 -1.09 -9.94 -8.63
C ARG A 11 -2.61 -10.09 -8.69
N GLU A 12 -3.33 -9.54 -7.71
CA GLU A 12 -4.78 -9.65 -7.60
C GLU A 12 -5.54 -8.91 -8.71
N GLN A 13 -5.00 -7.81 -9.25
CA GLN A 13 -5.58 -7.12 -10.41
C GLN A 13 -5.10 -7.71 -11.74
N THR A 14 -3.82 -8.06 -11.82
CA THR A 14 -3.18 -8.46 -13.09
C THR A 14 -3.28 -9.95 -13.39
N GLY A 15 -3.50 -10.79 -12.38
CA GLY A 15 -3.39 -12.24 -12.47
C GLY A 15 -1.96 -12.75 -12.70
N ASN A 16 -0.96 -11.87 -12.77
CA ASN A 16 0.43 -12.25 -13.02
C ASN A 16 1.11 -12.73 -11.72
N PRO A 17 1.55 -14.00 -11.63
CA PRO A 17 2.24 -14.49 -10.43
C PRO A 17 3.58 -13.80 -10.16
N GLU A 18 4.21 -13.20 -11.17
CA GLU A 18 5.48 -12.45 -11.01
C GLU A 18 5.28 -11.11 -10.32
N HIS A 19 4.06 -10.56 -10.34
CA HIS A 19 3.74 -9.37 -9.58
C HIS A 19 3.57 -9.70 -8.09
N ALA A 20 3.96 -8.76 -7.24
CA ALA A 20 3.74 -8.85 -5.81
C ALA A 20 2.24 -8.89 -5.48
N SER A 21 1.89 -9.65 -4.45
CA SER A 21 0.52 -9.72 -3.93
C SER A 21 0.22 -8.56 -2.98
N VAL A 22 -1.06 -8.29 -2.74
CA VAL A 22 -1.46 -7.24 -1.77
C VAL A 22 -0.96 -7.55 -0.37
N ASN A 23 -0.88 -8.84 -0.01
CA ASN A 23 -0.35 -9.24 1.29
C ASN A 23 1.14 -8.92 1.41
N GLU A 24 1.94 -9.16 0.36
CA GLU A 24 3.36 -8.79 0.35
C GLU A 24 3.56 -7.28 0.51
N VAL A 25 2.71 -6.46 -0.12
CA VAL A 25 2.74 -4.99 0.08
C VAL A 25 2.37 -4.63 1.52
N VAL A 26 1.35 -5.27 2.10
CA VAL A 26 0.94 -5.03 3.50
C VAL A 26 2.04 -5.44 4.48
N ASP A 27 2.65 -6.60 4.30
CA ASP A 27 3.76 -7.09 5.12
C ASP A 27 4.93 -6.10 5.06
N LEU A 28 5.28 -5.61 3.86
CA LEU A 28 6.32 -4.60 3.70
C LEU A 28 5.96 -3.27 4.38
N VAL A 29 4.71 -2.79 4.26
CA VAL A 29 4.26 -1.57 4.98
C VAL A 29 4.42 -1.74 6.49
N VAL A 30 4.05 -2.90 7.03
CA VAL A 30 4.17 -3.19 8.46
C VAL A 30 5.63 -3.28 8.88
N GLU A 31 6.48 -3.94 8.09
CA GLU A 31 7.92 -4.01 8.32
C GLU A 31 8.52 -2.59 8.37
N ARG A 32 8.24 -1.75 7.37
CA ARG A 32 8.74 -0.36 7.31
C ARG A 32 8.19 0.51 8.43
N ALA A 33 6.95 0.26 8.86
CA ALA A 33 6.36 0.95 10.01
C ALA A 33 7.09 0.60 11.32
N GLN A 34 7.51 -0.66 11.49
CA GLN A 34 8.21 -1.14 12.69
C GLN A 34 9.70 -0.84 12.67
N ASN A 35 10.30 -0.86 11.48
CA ASN A 35 11.73 -0.67 11.27
C ASN A 35 11.97 0.34 10.13
N PRO A 36 11.67 1.64 10.37
CA PRO A 36 11.83 2.66 9.34
C PRO A 36 13.30 2.83 8.96
N ARG A 37 13.57 2.86 7.66
CA ARG A 37 14.93 3.08 7.15
C ARG A 37 15.35 4.53 7.43
N THR A 38 16.61 4.77 7.81
CA THR A 38 17.14 6.11 8.09
C THR A 38 17.94 6.71 6.94
N ASP A 39 18.52 5.86 6.09
CA ASP A 39 19.42 6.22 4.98
C ASP A 39 18.86 5.72 3.64
N HIS A 40 17.59 6.02 3.41
CA HIS A 40 16.89 5.72 2.16
C HIS A 40 16.16 6.98 1.69
N ASP A 41 16.17 7.28 0.38
CA ASP A 41 15.47 8.44 -0.19
C ASP A 41 13.99 8.48 0.24
N ASP A 42 13.39 7.30 0.37
CA ASP A 42 12.00 7.08 0.76
C ASP A 42 11.74 6.89 2.26
N ALA A 43 12.73 7.14 3.13
CA ALA A 43 12.59 7.03 4.59
C ALA A 43 11.41 7.84 5.16
N HIS A 44 11.01 8.91 4.47
CA HIS A 44 9.87 9.73 4.85
C HIS A 44 8.53 8.97 4.73
N PHE A 45 8.40 8.03 3.78
CA PHE A 45 7.24 7.16 3.68
C PHE A 45 7.20 6.16 4.82
N ASP A 46 8.34 5.56 5.17
CA ASP A 46 8.48 4.64 6.30
C ASP A 46 8.01 5.31 7.60
N SER A 47 8.46 6.54 7.87
CA SER A 47 8.03 7.32 9.03
C SER A 47 6.54 7.68 9.00
N ALA A 48 6.00 8.00 7.82
CA ALA A 48 4.58 8.31 7.67
C ALA A 48 3.70 7.08 7.96
N VAL A 49 4.05 5.91 7.43
CA VAL A 49 3.29 4.68 7.69
C VAL A 49 3.45 4.22 9.14
N ALA A 50 4.62 4.41 9.77
CA ALA A 50 4.81 4.16 11.20
C ALA A 50 3.81 4.95 12.05
N ALA A 51 3.70 6.26 11.82
CA ALA A 51 2.78 7.12 12.56
C ALA A 51 1.29 6.79 12.30
N ILE A 52 0.96 6.28 11.11
CA ILE A 52 -0.41 5.90 10.73
C ILE A 52 -0.78 4.54 11.35
N VAL A 53 0.12 3.56 11.30
CA VAL A 53 -0.06 2.24 11.92
C VAL A 53 -0.19 2.37 13.43
N ASP A 54 0.64 3.19 14.07
CA ASP A 54 0.55 3.50 15.51
C ASP A 54 -0.83 4.08 15.88
N ARG A 55 -1.37 4.97 15.04
CA ARG A 55 -2.64 5.64 15.32
C ARG A 55 -3.87 4.77 15.06
N TYR A 56 -3.89 4.02 13.96
CA TYR A 56 -5.10 3.37 13.45
C TYR A 56 -5.05 1.84 13.53
N GLY A 57 -3.89 1.28 13.85
CA GLY A 57 -3.63 -0.14 13.82
C GLY A 57 -3.41 -0.69 12.40
N THR A 58 -2.72 -1.82 12.34
CA THR A 58 -2.37 -2.52 11.10
C THR A 58 -3.60 -2.92 10.28
N GLU A 59 -4.67 -3.38 10.92
CA GLU A 59 -5.87 -3.87 10.22
C GLU A 59 -6.58 -2.76 9.41
N SER A 60 -6.63 -1.55 9.96
CA SER A 60 -7.19 -0.39 9.27
C SER A 60 -6.35 -0.02 8.05
N VAL A 61 -5.03 -0.04 8.19
CA VAL A 61 -4.09 0.26 7.09
C VAL A 61 -4.18 -0.82 6.01
N ARG A 62 -4.22 -2.10 6.39
CA ARG A 62 -4.42 -3.23 5.48
C ARG A 62 -5.70 -3.07 4.66
N THR A 63 -6.79 -2.69 5.32
CA THR A 63 -8.09 -2.47 4.65
C THR A 63 -7.99 -1.38 3.59
N VAL A 64 -7.31 -0.26 3.91
CA VAL A 64 -7.11 0.84 2.96
C VAL A 64 -6.24 0.41 1.77
N ILE A 65 -5.14 -0.30 2.02
CA ILE A 65 -4.26 -0.79 0.95
C ILE A 65 -5.01 -1.72 0.02
N HIS A 66 -5.80 -2.66 0.55
CA HIS A 66 -6.62 -3.56 -0.26
C HIS A 66 -7.61 -2.79 -1.14
N ARG A 67 -8.35 -1.84 -0.54
CA ARG A 67 -9.31 -1.03 -1.29
C ARG A 67 -8.66 -0.25 -2.44
N ILE A 68 -7.46 0.26 -2.22
CA ILE A 68 -6.73 1.03 -3.23
C ILE A 68 -6.17 0.11 -4.33
N LEU A 69 -5.38 -0.89 -3.94
CA LEU A 69 -4.60 -1.68 -4.90
C LEU A 69 -5.42 -2.77 -5.59
N VAL A 70 -6.48 -3.29 -4.93
CA VAL A 70 -7.29 -4.39 -5.45
C VAL A 70 -8.62 -3.87 -5.98
N ASP A 71 -9.37 -3.16 -5.13
CA ASP A 71 -10.72 -2.69 -5.46
C ASP A 71 -10.73 -1.39 -6.31
N ASP A 72 -9.56 -0.86 -6.65
CA ASP A 72 -9.36 0.37 -7.44
C ASP A 72 -10.04 1.61 -6.82
N GLU A 73 -10.22 1.62 -5.51
CA GLU A 73 -10.92 2.69 -4.83
C GLU A 73 -10.02 3.94 -4.73
N PRO A 74 -10.54 5.15 -5.05
CA PRO A 74 -9.78 6.38 -4.87
C PRO A 74 -9.28 6.54 -3.44
N PHE A 75 -8.07 7.09 -3.26
CA PHE A 75 -7.39 7.13 -1.96
C PHE A 75 -8.20 7.78 -0.83
N ARG A 76 -9.04 8.77 -1.17
CA ARG A 76 -9.90 9.45 -0.19
C ARG A 76 -11.06 8.57 0.26
N THR A 77 -11.66 7.82 -0.66
CA THR A 77 -12.81 6.95 -0.38
C THR A 77 -12.39 5.62 0.24
N ALA A 78 -11.15 5.18 0.03
CA ALA A 78 -10.57 4.00 0.68
C ALA A 78 -10.67 4.01 2.21
N THR A 79 -10.72 5.20 2.82
CA THR A 79 -10.87 5.38 4.27
C THR A 79 -12.32 5.34 4.77
N ASN A 80 -13.30 5.21 3.87
CA ASN A 80 -14.72 5.29 4.21
C ASN A 80 -15.14 4.17 5.18
N GLY A 81 -15.88 4.53 6.23
CA GLY A 81 -16.26 3.60 7.29
C GLY A 81 -15.13 3.24 8.26
N LEU A 82 -13.95 3.83 8.13
CA LEU A 82 -12.88 3.77 9.14
C LEU A 82 -12.84 5.09 9.91
N GLU A 83 -12.39 5.04 11.17
CA GLU A 83 -12.10 6.25 11.97
C GLU A 83 -10.77 6.90 11.52
N MET A 84 -10.55 7.00 10.21
CA MET A 84 -9.32 7.46 9.58
C MET A 84 -9.56 8.74 8.79
N ARG A 85 -8.57 9.64 8.77
CA ARG A 85 -8.67 10.88 7.98
C ARG A 85 -8.37 10.58 6.52
N ASN A 86 -9.12 11.19 5.60
CA ASN A 86 -8.90 11.05 4.16
C ASN A 86 -7.44 11.36 3.72
N VAL A 87 -6.78 12.30 4.41
CA VAL A 87 -5.36 12.63 4.14
C VAL A 87 -4.42 11.48 4.48
N ASP A 88 -4.74 10.69 5.50
CA ASP A 88 -3.96 9.51 5.88
C ASP A 88 -4.20 8.38 4.86
N GLY A 89 -5.40 8.28 4.27
CA GLY A 89 -5.66 7.41 3.10
C GLY A 89 -4.79 7.73 1.88
N VAL A 90 -4.61 9.02 1.58
CA VAL A 90 -3.69 9.47 0.51
C VAL A 90 -2.25 9.04 0.80
N ARG A 91 -1.78 9.24 2.04
CA ARG A 91 -0.41 8.86 2.45
C ARG A 91 -0.19 7.35 2.36
N ILE A 92 -1.17 6.56 2.80
CA ILE A 92 -1.15 5.09 2.68
C ILE A 92 -1.10 4.69 1.21
N GLY A 93 -1.99 5.24 0.36
CA GLY A 93 -2.04 4.91 -1.06
C GLY A 93 -0.72 5.21 -1.78
N THR A 94 -0.13 6.37 -1.51
CA THR A 94 1.18 6.75 -2.07
C THR A 94 2.28 5.80 -1.60
N ALA A 95 2.41 5.56 -0.30
CA ALA A 95 3.45 4.66 0.22
C ALA A 95 3.27 3.22 -0.31
N ALA A 96 2.04 2.70 -0.35
CA ALA A 96 1.74 1.37 -0.85
C ALA A 96 2.04 1.22 -2.35
N SER A 97 1.81 2.26 -3.16
CA SER A 97 2.15 2.26 -4.58
C SER A 97 3.67 2.18 -4.79
N TRP A 98 4.44 2.92 -3.98
CA TRP A 98 5.91 2.87 -4.00
C TRP A 98 6.45 1.51 -3.57
N PHE A 99 5.94 0.96 -2.46
CA PHE A 99 6.35 -0.35 -1.98
C PHE A 99 5.99 -1.47 -2.95
N LEU A 100 4.86 -1.35 -3.65
CA LEU A 100 4.51 -2.27 -4.73
C LEU A 100 5.53 -2.22 -5.88
N GLU A 101 5.97 -1.02 -6.28
CA GLU A 101 7.01 -0.86 -7.30
C GLU A 101 8.38 -1.41 -6.82
N GLU A 102 8.75 -1.16 -5.57
CA GLU A 102 9.95 -1.70 -4.92
C GLU A 102 9.95 -3.24 -4.94
N LEU A 103 8.82 -3.87 -4.63
CA LEU A 103 8.67 -5.34 -4.64
C LEU A 103 8.74 -5.90 -6.07
N ASN A 104 8.03 -5.28 -7.02
CA ASN A 104 8.02 -5.73 -8.40
C ASN A 104 9.38 -5.55 -9.10
N THR A 105 10.14 -4.51 -8.74
CA THR A 105 11.49 -4.29 -9.27
C THR A 105 12.48 -5.30 -8.71
N GLN A 106 12.39 -5.63 -7.41
CA GLN A 106 13.23 -6.66 -6.80
C GLN A 106 12.92 -8.07 -7.30
N ALA A 107 11.66 -8.34 -7.68
CA ALA A 107 11.26 -9.63 -8.25
C ALA A 107 11.74 -9.82 -9.71
N ALA A 108 12.17 -8.75 -10.38
CA ALA A 108 12.61 -8.77 -11.77
C ALA A 108 14.12 -9.04 -11.97
N ASP A 109 14.88 -9.23 -10.87
CA ASP A 109 16.33 -9.50 -10.87
C ASP A 109 16.65 -11.01 -10.71
#